data_AF-A0A8D1CTM7-F1
#
_entry.id   AF-A0A8D1CTM7-F1
#
_cell.length_a   1.000
_cell.length_b   1.000
_cell.length_c   1.000
_cell.angle_alpha   90.00
_cell.angle_beta   90.00
_cell.angle_gamma   90.00
#
_symmetry.space_group_name_H-M   'P 1'
#
loop_
_entity.id
_entity.type
_entity.pdbx_description
1 polymer ?
#
loop_
_entity_poly.entity_id
_entity_poly.type
_entity_poly.pdbx_seq_one_letter_code
_entity_poly.pdbx_strand_id
1 'polypeptide(L)'
;MDRVVLAWIAFFWLTAMTEGLQVTVPDKKKVAMLFQPTVLRCHFSTSSHQPAVVQWKFKSYCQDRMGESLGMSSPRAQSLSKRNLEWDPYLDCLDSRRTVRVVASKQGSAVTLGDFYRGREITIVHDADLQIGKLMWGDSGLYYCIITTPDDLEGKNEDSVELLVLE
;
A
#
# COMPACT_ATOMS: atom_id res chain seq x y z
N MET A 1 -12.35 -36.25 36.48
CA MET A 1 -11.30 -35.75 35.58
C MET A 1 -11.84 -34.79 34.52
N ASP A 2 -13.10 -34.90 34.11
CA ASP A 2 -13.67 -34.15 32.97
C ASP A 2 -13.80 -32.63 33.19
N ARG A 3 -14.06 -32.19 34.43
CA ARG A 3 -14.23 -30.76 34.75
C ARG A 3 -12.93 -29.96 34.69
N VAL A 4 -11.81 -30.61 34.97
CA VAL A 4 -10.48 -29.99 34.88
C VAL A 4 -10.14 -29.85 33.40
N VAL A 5 -10.25 -30.93 32.63
CA VAL A 5 -9.98 -30.92 31.18
C VAL A 5 -10.83 -29.88 30.44
N LEU A 6 -12.14 -29.77 30.73
CA LEU A 6 -13.01 -28.73 30.16
C LEU A 6 -12.59 -27.31 30.54
N ALA A 7 -12.11 -27.09 31.77
CA ALA A 7 -11.59 -25.79 32.20
C ALA A 7 -10.27 -25.43 31.50
N TRP A 8 -9.38 -26.41 31.28
CA TRP A 8 -8.15 -26.20 30.52
C TRP A 8 -8.40 -25.91 29.04
N ILE A 9 -9.37 -26.57 28.41
CA ILE A 9 -9.74 -26.30 27.02
C ILE A 9 -10.41 -24.91 26.89
N ALA A 10 -11.28 -24.53 27.85
CA ALA A 10 -11.85 -23.19 27.91
C ALA A 10 -10.80 -22.08 28.12
N PHE A 11 -9.76 -22.35 28.93
CA PHE A 11 -8.65 -21.42 29.11
C PHE A 11 -7.78 -21.31 27.85
N PHE A 12 -7.59 -22.40 27.11
CA PHE A 12 -6.84 -22.43 25.84
C PHE A 12 -7.56 -21.68 24.71
N TRP A 13 -8.90 -21.69 24.68
CA TRP A 13 -9.68 -20.86 23.75
C TRP A 13 -9.66 -19.36 24.09
N LEU A 14 -9.32 -18.99 25.33
CA LEU A 14 -9.23 -17.58 25.75
C LEU A 14 -7.87 -16.93 25.45
N THR A 15 -6.81 -17.71 25.21
CA THR A 15 -5.41 -17.21 25.13
C THR A 15 -4.83 -17.10 23.72
N ALA A 16 -5.63 -17.28 22.66
CA ALA A 16 -5.10 -17.35 21.29
C ALA A 16 -5.84 -16.42 20.33
N MET A 17 -5.77 -15.11 20.57
CA MET A 17 -6.02 -14.10 19.54
C MET A 17 -4.86 -13.11 19.59
N THR A 18 -3.67 -13.57 19.20
CA THR A 18 -2.58 -12.64 18.85
C THR A 18 -2.93 -12.05 17.49
N GLU A 19 -3.55 -10.87 17.46
CA GLU A 19 -3.71 -10.12 16.22
C GLU A 19 -2.33 -9.63 15.79
N GLY A 20 -1.80 -10.24 14.72
CA GLY A 20 -0.59 -9.76 14.05
C GLY A 20 -0.84 -8.43 13.35
N LEU A 21 0.23 -7.82 12.84
CA LEU A 21 0.16 -6.57 12.10
C LEU A 21 -0.81 -6.69 10.91
N GLN A 22 -1.79 -5.81 10.89
CA GLN A 22 -2.81 -5.77 9.83
C GLN A 22 -2.92 -4.36 9.27
N VAL A 23 -2.54 -4.22 8.00
CA VAL A 23 -2.63 -2.97 7.24
C VAL A 23 -3.81 -3.04 6.27
N THR A 24 -4.63 -1.99 6.29
CA THR A 24 -5.83 -1.86 5.48
C THR A 24 -5.90 -0.50 4.82
N VAL A 25 -5.99 -0.51 3.49
CA VAL A 25 -6.30 0.66 2.67
C VAL A 25 -7.73 0.50 2.16
N PRO A 26 -8.70 1.30 2.66
CA PRO A 26 -10.13 1.06 2.42
C PRO A 26 -10.52 1.31 0.96
N ASP A 27 -9.95 2.35 0.35
CA ASP A 27 -10.20 2.71 -1.04
C ASP A 27 -9.18 2.00 -1.95
N LYS A 28 -9.63 1.05 -2.79
CA LYS A 28 -8.73 0.39 -3.76
C LYS A 28 -8.43 1.24 -4.99
N LYS A 29 -9.26 2.24 -5.24
CA LYS A 29 -9.10 3.21 -6.32
C LYS A 29 -9.52 4.59 -5.86
N LYS A 30 -8.68 5.58 -6.15
CA LYS A 30 -8.91 7.00 -5.89
C LYS A 30 -8.78 7.76 -7.20
N VAL A 31 -9.79 8.54 -7.55
CA VAL A 31 -9.77 9.44 -8.71
C VAL A 31 -9.76 10.87 -8.21
N ALA A 32 -8.92 11.71 -8.78
CA ALA A 32 -8.81 13.13 -8.43
C ALA A 32 -8.39 13.94 -9.66
N MET A 33 -8.68 15.25 -9.66
CA MET A 33 -8.28 16.13 -10.76
C MET A 33 -6.87 16.68 -10.54
N LEU A 34 -6.24 17.09 -11.63
CA LEU A 34 -4.96 17.77 -11.62
C LEU A 34 -5.00 19.01 -10.71
N PHE A 35 -3.91 19.22 -9.98
CA PHE A 35 -3.73 20.32 -9.02
C PHE A 35 -4.65 20.29 -7.79
N GLN A 36 -5.57 19.34 -7.66
CA GLN A 36 -6.32 19.16 -6.43
C GLN A 36 -5.47 18.48 -5.34
N PRO A 37 -5.73 18.78 -4.05
CA PRO A 37 -5.19 17.97 -2.97
C PRO A 37 -5.89 16.61 -2.92
N THR A 38 -5.18 15.59 -2.44
CA THR A 38 -5.76 14.28 -2.15
C THR A 38 -5.19 13.67 -0.88
N VAL A 39 -5.98 12.80 -0.26
CA VAL A 39 -5.56 11.99 0.88
C VAL A 39 -5.82 10.52 0.55
N LEU A 40 -4.76 9.72 0.68
CA LEU A 40 -4.81 8.27 0.56
C LEU A 40 -4.83 7.68 1.98
N ARG A 41 -5.95 7.04 2.32
CA ARG A 41 -6.18 6.55 3.68
C ARG A 41 -5.45 5.24 3.94
N CYS A 42 -4.85 5.12 5.12
CA CYS A 42 -4.25 3.88 5.58
C CYS A 42 -4.51 3.69 7.07
N HIS A 43 -5.01 2.51 7.41
CA HIS A 43 -5.23 2.09 8.79
C HIS A 43 -4.36 0.88 9.08
N PHE A 44 -3.81 0.83 10.29
CA PHE A 44 -3.11 -0.35 10.76
C PHE A 44 -3.43 -0.65 12.21
N SER A 45 -3.42 -1.93 12.54
CA SER A 45 -3.48 -2.45 13.91
C SER A 45 -2.30 -3.39 14.13
N THR A 46 -1.71 -3.35 15.32
CA THR A 46 -0.57 -4.18 15.71
C THR A 46 -0.63 -4.43 17.20
N SER A 47 -0.11 -5.59 17.63
CA SER A 47 0.05 -5.92 19.05
C SER A 47 1.38 -5.38 19.62
N SER A 48 2.26 -4.84 18.77
CA SER A 48 3.54 -4.24 19.15
C SER A 48 3.36 -3.02 20.05
N HIS A 49 4.22 -2.92 21.07
CA HIS A 49 4.37 -1.71 21.89
C HIS A 49 5.47 -0.76 21.37
N GLN A 50 6.24 -1.21 20.36
CA GLN A 50 7.28 -0.40 19.74
C GLN A 50 6.68 0.58 18.73
N PRO A 51 7.30 1.75 18.54
CA PRO A 51 6.81 2.71 17.57
C PRO A 51 6.90 2.15 16.14
N ALA A 52 5.76 2.11 15.45
CA ALA A 52 5.69 1.69 14.05
C ALA A 52 6.36 2.71 13.12
N VAL A 53 6.99 2.20 12.06
CA VAL A 53 7.47 2.99 10.92
C VAL A 53 6.45 2.87 9.80
N VAL A 54 5.91 4.02 9.36
CA VAL A 54 5.00 4.10 8.22
C VAL A 54 5.81 4.48 6.99
N GLN A 55 5.64 3.77 5.89
CA GLN A 55 6.27 4.09 4.62
C GLN A 55 5.27 4.00 3.48
N TRP A 56 5.16 5.07 2.71
CA TRP A 56 4.43 5.08 1.45
C TRP A 56 5.40 4.87 0.29
N LYS A 57 5.11 3.88 -0.56
CA LYS A 57 5.83 3.63 -1.81
C LYS A 57 4.93 3.85 -3.02
N PHE A 58 5.47 4.50 -4.03
CA PHE A 58 4.85 4.65 -5.34
C PHE A 58 5.40 3.58 -6.28
N LYS A 59 4.50 3.00 -7.08
CA LYS A 59 4.77 2.05 -8.15
C LYS A 59 4.06 2.54 -9.41
N SER A 60 4.81 2.82 -10.47
CA SER A 60 4.20 3.17 -11.75
C SER A 60 3.42 1.99 -12.33
N TYR A 61 2.50 2.28 -13.25
CA TYR A 61 1.86 1.24 -14.06
C TYR A 61 2.89 0.39 -14.81
N CYS A 62 2.54 -0.87 -15.03
CA CYS A 62 3.35 -1.84 -15.76
C CYS A 62 3.28 -1.63 -17.27
N GLN A 63 2.13 -1.16 -17.75
CA GLN A 63 1.88 -0.92 -19.15
C GLN A 63 1.08 0.37 -19.30
N ASP A 64 1.38 1.14 -20.35
CA ASP A 64 0.64 2.35 -20.66
C ASP A 64 -0.68 1.99 -21.37
N ARG A 65 -1.80 2.35 -20.74
CA ARG A 65 -3.15 2.15 -21.29
C ARG A 65 -3.37 2.96 -22.57
N MET A 66 -2.69 4.11 -22.72
CA MET A 66 -2.73 4.90 -23.95
C MET A 66 -1.98 4.22 -25.09
N GLY A 67 -0.82 3.62 -24.82
CA GLY A 67 -0.03 2.90 -25.81
C GLY A 67 -0.78 1.74 -26.48
N GLU A 68 -1.66 1.05 -25.75
CA GLU A 68 -2.52 0.01 -26.34
C GLU A 68 -3.65 0.58 -27.21
N SER A 69 -4.27 1.70 -26.81
CA SER A 69 -5.27 2.38 -27.65
C SER A 69 -4.69 2.90 -28.96
N LEU A 70 -3.38 3.18 -28.98
CA LEU A 70 -2.62 3.64 -30.15
C LEU A 70 -1.93 2.50 -30.92
N GLY A 71 -2.14 1.24 -30.54
CA GLY A 71 -1.59 0.06 -31.23
C GLY A 71 -0.08 -0.16 -31.03
N MET A 72 0.55 0.50 -30.06
CA MET A 72 1.99 0.40 -29.75
C MET A 72 2.30 -0.64 -28.66
N SER A 73 1.48 -1.69 -28.51
CA SER A 73 1.68 -2.71 -27.48
C SER A 73 2.97 -3.51 -27.71
N SER A 74 3.80 -3.63 -26.67
CA SER A 74 4.98 -4.51 -26.70
C SER A 74 4.53 -5.98 -26.78
N PRO A 75 5.07 -6.81 -27.70
CA PRO A 75 4.68 -8.22 -27.86
C PRO A 75 4.96 -9.11 -26.64
N ARG A 76 5.62 -8.58 -25.59
CA ARG A 76 6.13 -9.38 -24.45
C ARG A 76 5.10 -9.62 -23.34
N ALA A 77 3.95 -8.95 -23.37
CA ALA A 77 2.90 -9.07 -22.35
C ALA A 77 1.92 -10.24 -22.59
N GLN A 78 1.82 -10.75 -23.82
CA GLN A 78 0.72 -11.65 -24.21
C GLN A 78 0.94 -13.13 -23.86
N SER A 79 2.12 -13.57 -23.42
CA SER A 79 2.40 -15.02 -23.24
C SER A 79 2.11 -15.60 -21.85
N LEU A 80 1.77 -14.77 -20.85
CA LEU A 80 1.60 -15.22 -19.45
C LEU A 80 0.13 -15.21 -18.96
N SER A 81 -0.80 -14.61 -19.71
CA SER A 81 -2.07 -14.11 -19.18
C SER A 81 -3.26 -15.09 -19.11
N LYS A 82 -3.18 -16.32 -19.64
CA LYS A 82 -4.39 -17.17 -19.77
C LYS A 82 -4.68 -18.16 -18.63
N ARG A 83 -3.95 -18.13 -17.51
CA ARG A 83 -4.12 -19.14 -16.42
C ARG A 83 -4.68 -18.64 -15.09
N ASN A 84 -4.78 -17.33 -14.82
CA ASN A 84 -5.37 -16.81 -13.59
C ASN A 84 -6.36 -15.68 -13.92
N LEU A 85 -7.61 -15.81 -13.47
CA LEU A 85 -8.66 -14.79 -13.68
C LEU A 85 -8.37 -13.46 -12.94
N GLU A 86 -7.39 -13.43 -12.04
CA GLU A 86 -7.10 -12.29 -11.16
C GLU A 86 -5.85 -11.48 -11.55
N TRP A 87 -5.23 -11.80 -12.69
CA TRP A 87 -4.03 -11.09 -13.16
C TRP A 87 -4.40 -9.86 -14.01
N ASP A 88 -4.01 -8.66 -13.58
CA ASP A 88 -4.14 -7.41 -14.35
C ASP A 88 -2.78 -7.02 -14.97
N PRO A 89 -2.60 -7.09 -16.30
CA PRO A 89 -1.32 -6.76 -16.95
C PRO A 89 -0.88 -5.30 -16.77
N TYR A 90 -1.77 -4.38 -16.43
CA TYR A 90 -1.44 -2.98 -16.18
C TYR A 90 -0.89 -2.74 -14.77
N LEU A 91 -1.25 -3.58 -13.80
CA LEU A 91 -0.91 -3.42 -12.38
C LEU A 91 0.12 -4.46 -11.91
N ASP A 92 0.06 -5.67 -12.46
CA ASP A 92 0.80 -6.85 -12.04
C ASP A 92 2.03 -7.09 -12.92
N CYS A 93 3.17 -6.61 -12.43
CA CYS A 93 4.48 -6.91 -12.98
C CYS A 93 5.57 -6.88 -11.91
N LEU A 94 6.72 -7.44 -12.24
CA LEU A 94 7.91 -7.37 -11.39
C LEU A 94 8.33 -5.91 -11.18
N ASP A 95 8.75 -5.59 -9.96
CA ASP A 95 9.22 -4.24 -9.61
C ASP A 95 10.42 -3.78 -10.46
N SER A 96 11.22 -4.71 -11.00
CA SER A 96 12.32 -4.41 -11.94
C SER A 96 11.87 -3.91 -13.31
N ARG A 97 10.59 -4.02 -13.65
CA ARG A 97 10.01 -3.57 -14.93
C ARG A 97 9.23 -2.25 -14.81
N ARG A 98 9.17 -1.66 -13.62
CA ARG A 98 8.45 -0.42 -13.35
C ARG A 98 9.29 0.52 -12.51
N THR A 99 8.83 1.75 -12.38
CA THR A 99 9.43 2.70 -11.45
C THR A 99 8.88 2.43 -10.05
N VAL A 100 9.77 2.26 -9.08
CA VAL A 100 9.42 2.16 -7.66
C VAL A 100 10.16 3.24 -6.88
N ARG A 101 9.44 4.00 -6.06
CA ARG A 101 10.00 5.13 -5.30
C ARG A 101 9.40 5.18 -3.90
N VAL A 102 10.20 5.56 -2.91
CA VAL A 102 9.66 5.97 -1.62
C VAL A 102 9.04 7.36 -1.79
N VAL A 103 7.80 7.52 -1.34
CA VAL A 103 7.09 8.81 -1.36
C VAL A 103 7.39 9.57 -0.09
N ALA A 104 7.04 8.97 1.05
CA ALA A 104 7.26 9.51 2.37
C ALA A 104 7.45 8.38 3.39
N SER A 105 8.18 8.65 4.44
CA SER A 105 8.34 7.79 5.61
C SER A 105 8.08 8.59 6.87
N LYS A 106 7.41 7.98 7.85
CA LYS A 106 7.13 8.58 9.16
C LYS A 106 7.61 7.64 10.26
N GLN A 107 8.39 8.18 11.19
CA GLN A 107 8.83 7.50 12.40
C GLN A 107 8.60 8.45 13.58
N GLY A 108 7.71 8.05 14.50
CA GLY A 108 7.20 8.97 15.52
C GLY A 108 6.51 10.17 14.87
N SER A 109 6.91 11.39 15.24
CA SER A 109 6.37 12.63 14.66
C SER A 109 7.13 13.14 13.43
N ALA A 110 8.29 12.54 13.11
CA ALA A 110 9.14 12.99 12.02
C ALA A 110 8.69 12.37 10.70
N VAL A 111 8.47 13.20 9.68
CA VAL A 111 8.15 12.79 8.31
C VAL A 111 9.29 13.18 7.38
N THR A 112 9.77 12.22 6.60
CA THR A 112 10.83 12.40 5.61
C THR A 112 10.32 12.04 4.23
N LEU A 113 10.53 12.91 3.24
CA LEU A 113 10.18 12.64 1.85
C LEU A 113 11.29 11.89 1.12
N GLY A 114 10.91 11.04 0.17
CA GLY A 114 11.86 10.45 -0.76
C GLY A 114 12.45 11.50 -1.69
N ASP A 115 13.65 11.24 -2.22
CA ASP A 115 14.45 12.22 -2.98
C ASP A 115 13.70 12.84 -4.17
N PHE A 116 12.94 12.03 -4.89
CA PHE A 116 12.12 12.49 -6.02
C PHE A 116 11.02 13.48 -5.63
N TYR A 117 10.53 13.40 -4.39
CA TYR A 117 9.41 14.19 -3.89
C TYR A 117 9.85 15.40 -3.05
N ARG A 118 11.17 15.63 -2.90
CA ARG A 118 11.67 16.80 -2.18
C ARG A 118 11.11 18.11 -2.78
N GLY A 119 10.73 19.03 -1.90
CA GLY A 119 10.14 20.31 -2.29
C GLY A 119 8.67 20.26 -2.69
N ARG A 120 8.04 19.08 -2.68
CA ARG A 120 6.59 18.95 -2.85
C ARG A 120 5.87 19.03 -1.50
N GLU A 121 4.64 19.53 -1.54
CA GLU A 121 3.73 19.50 -0.40
C GLU A 121 3.14 18.08 -0.26
N ILE A 122 3.92 17.19 0.33
CA ILE A 122 3.52 15.81 0.65
C ILE A 122 3.84 15.57 2.11
N THR A 123 2.96 14.90 2.83
CA THR A 123 3.18 14.55 4.23
C THR A 123 2.37 13.32 4.63
N ILE A 124 2.69 12.74 5.78
CA ILE A 124 1.88 11.69 6.41
C ILE A 124 1.14 12.32 7.58
N VAL A 125 -0.19 12.40 7.45
CA VAL A 125 -1.09 12.93 8.48
C VAL A 125 -1.80 11.79 9.20
N HIS A 126 -2.40 12.13 10.35
CA HIS A 126 -2.93 11.13 11.28
C HIS A 126 -1.85 10.07 11.58
N ASP A 127 -2.25 8.83 11.83
CA ASP A 127 -1.29 7.77 12.09
C ASP A 127 -0.53 7.34 10.84
N ALA A 128 -1.21 7.17 9.69
CA ALA A 128 -0.61 6.65 8.45
C ALA A 128 -1.16 7.21 7.12
N ASP A 129 -2.03 8.21 7.11
CA ASP A 129 -2.64 8.72 5.86
C ASP A 129 -1.64 9.55 5.04
N LEU A 130 -1.51 9.28 3.74
CA LEU A 130 -0.68 10.10 2.86
C LEU A 130 -1.48 11.28 2.32
N GLN A 131 -1.03 12.49 2.59
CA GLN A 131 -1.57 13.71 2.00
C GLN A 131 -0.64 14.22 0.91
N ILE A 132 -1.21 14.49 -0.27
CA ILE A 132 -0.55 15.15 -1.40
C ILE A 132 -1.29 16.46 -1.64
N GLY A 133 -0.63 17.60 -1.42
CA GLY A 133 -1.24 18.93 -1.48
C GLY A 133 -1.60 19.39 -2.89
N LYS A 134 -0.76 19.05 -3.88
CA LYS A 134 -1.00 19.39 -5.29
C LYS A 134 -0.64 18.22 -6.20
N LEU A 135 -1.66 17.59 -6.77
CA LEU A 135 -1.50 16.52 -7.75
C LEU A 135 -0.93 17.02 -9.08
N MET A 136 -0.12 16.17 -9.71
CA MET A 136 0.52 16.36 -11.01
C MET A 136 0.24 15.15 -11.90
N TRP A 137 0.38 15.28 -13.24
CA TRP A 137 0.13 14.19 -14.19
C TRP A 137 0.92 12.91 -13.87
N GLY A 138 2.15 13.07 -13.38
CA GLY A 138 3.04 11.97 -13.00
C GLY A 138 2.70 11.28 -11.68
N ASP A 139 1.65 11.70 -10.97
CA ASP A 139 1.23 11.09 -9.70
C ASP A 139 0.31 9.88 -9.89
N SER A 140 -0.19 9.64 -11.10
CA SER A 140 -1.01 8.46 -11.38
C SER A 140 -0.19 7.16 -11.24
N GLY A 141 -0.72 6.19 -10.49
CA GLY A 141 -0.07 4.90 -10.24
C GLY A 141 -0.56 4.24 -8.95
N LEU A 142 0.17 3.22 -8.51
CA LEU A 142 -0.14 2.48 -7.29
C LEU A 142 0.64 3.03 -6.10
N TYR A 143 -0.06 3.28 -5.00
CA TYR A 143 0.51 3.72 -3.73
C TYR A 143 0.32 2.62 -2.70
N TYR A 144 1.41 2.17 -2.11
CA TYR A 144 1.46 1.12 -1.10
C TYR A 144 1.73 1.76 0.25
N CYS A 145 0.84 1.56 1.20
CA CYS A 145 1.07 1.83 2.61
C CYS A 145 1.73 0.59 3.21
N ILE A 146 2.94 0.76 3.74
CA ILE A 146 3.73 -0.30 4.34
C ILE A 146 4.01 0.10 5.78
N ILE A 147 3.65 -0.76 6.71
CA ILE A 147 3.91 -0.58 8.13
C ILE A 147 4.97 -1.57 8.55
N THR A 148 5.91 -1.14 9.37
CA THR A 148 6.95 -2.00 9.92
C THR A 148 7.09 -1.73 11.41
N THR A 149 6.92 -2.76 12.21
CA THR A 149 7.18 -2.78 13.65
C THR A 149 8.38 -3.71 13.91
N PRO A 150 9.27 -3.40 14.86
CA PRO A 150 10.45 -4.23 15.14
C PRO A 150 10.16 -5.66 15.62
N ASP A 151 9.02 -5.87 16.29
CA ASP A 151 8.67 -7.05 17.09
C ASP A 151 7.39 -7.76 16.63
N ASP A 152 6.62 -7.18 15.70
CA ASP A 152 5.40 -7.77 15.13
C ASP A 152 5.57 -7.92 13.61
N LEU A 153 6.25 -9.02 13.22
CA LEU A 153 6.57 -9.33 11.83
C LEU A 153 5.54 -10.24 11.16
N GLU A 154 4.52 -10.69 11.91
CA GLU A 154 3.49 -11.59 11.42
C GLU A 154 2.27 -10.79 10.93
N GLY A 155 1.58 -11.30 9.90
CA GLY A 155 0.38 -10.66 9.34
C GLY A 155 0.62 -9.89 8.04
N LYS A 156 -0.37 -9.08 7.65
CA LYS A 156 -0.35 -8.29 6.42
C LYS A 156 0.21 -6.90 6.72
N ASN A 157 1.47 -6.69 6.41
CA ASN A 157 2.18 -5.45 6.68
C ASN A 157 2.05 -4.36 5.59
N GLU A 158 1.37 -4.64 4.49
CA GLU A 158 1.15 -3.67 3.42
C GLU A 158 -0.19 -3.82 2.72
N ASP A 159 -0.73 -2.69 2.23
CA ASP A 159 -1.91 -2.66 1.37
C ASP A 159 -1.82 -1.47 0.40
N SER A 160 -2.62 -1.45 -0.66
CA SER A 160 -2.46 -0.45 -1.73
C SER A 160 -3.76 0.18 -2.24
N VAL A 161 -3.58 1.32 -2.90
CA VAL A 161 -4.60 2.08 -3.65
C VAL A 161 -4.05 2.50 -5.01
N GLU A 162 -4.85 2.36 -6.06
CA GLU A 162 -4.59 2.99 -7.35
C GLU A 162 -5.05 4.46 -7.31
N LEU A 163 -4.15 5.41 -7.55
CA LEU A 163 -4.48 6.81 -7.76
C LEU A 163 -4.51 7.13 -9.25
N LEU A 164 -5.63 7.65 -9.73
CA LEU A 164 -5.80 8.15 -11.09
C LEU A 164 -6.02 9.66 -11.06
N VAL A 165 -5.08 10.40 -11.65
CA VAL A 165 -5.17 11.86 -11.84
C VAL A 165 -5.76 12.15 -13.21
N LEU A 166 -6.88 12.86 -13.23
CA LEU A 166 -7.55 13.35 -14.44
C LEU A 166 -7.20 14.82 -14.70
N GLU A 167 -7.37 15.27 -15.94
CA GLU A 167 -7.18 16.68 -16.34
C GLU A 167 -8.45 17.50 -16.17
#